data_AF-A0A7J4J7P5-F1
#
_entry.id   AF-A0A7J4J7P5-F1
#
_cell.length_a   1.000
_cell.length_b   1.000
_cell.length_c   1.000
_cell.angle_alpha   90.00
_cell.angle_beta   90.00
_cell.angle_gamma   90.00
#
_symmetry.space_group_name_H-M   'P 1'
#
loop_
_entity.id
_entity.type
_entity.pdbx_description
1 polymer ?
#
loop_
_entity_poly.entity_id
_entity_poly.type
_entity_poly.pdbx_seq_one_letter_code
_entity_poly.pdbx_strand_id
1 'polypeptide(L)'
;MLYIHQLKHLTPKSAEVESVYLVRELKQKTPFPFDSDKVQEYFSEFTLSPTDIEMIDQATVLVPKTINMIKLVATQQNSIHEPINLQRAITLLNEMPPALHTNRAYVEATMLWQEGFVNEFVSLFNTLPKLRTPEEKRESNIRLNSIFQRVLRNDQFAFRFHDIINEAHVEHIGGLHESLNKGFLFHRTLEEELKKLDFASLKLRLPPESVQEADLIQENVGVIRRGVERSYGANMRMVNLALVLYAYVKWLTTK
;
A
#
# COMPACT_ATOMS: atom_id res chain seq x y z
N MET A 1 24.32 2.78 23.18
CA MET A 1 23.40 1.68 22.87
C MET A 1 22.82 1.95 21.48
N LEU A 2 23.11 1.09 20.49
CA LEU A 2 22.43 1.10 19.19
C LEU A 2 21.16 0.27 19.37
N TYR A 3 20.11 0.92 19.86
CA TYR A 3 18.82 0.29 20.08
C TYR A 3 18.03 0.42 18.78
N ILE A 4 17.94 -0.66 18.01
CA ILE A 4 16.80 -0.83 17.13
C ILE A 4 16.06 -2.10 17.55
N HIS A 5 15.03 -1.91 18.36
CA HIS A 5 13.86 -2.78 18.49
C HIS A 5 12.69 -1.93 19.03
N GLN A 6 11.47 -2.06 18.49
CA GLN A 6 10.82 -3.35 18.26
C GLN A 6 10.12 -3.55 16.91
N LEU A 7 10.73 -4.37 16.04
CA LEU A 7 10.05 -5.47 15.35
C LEU A 7 9.62 -6.52 16.41
N LYS A 8 8.55 -6.29 17.17
CA LYS A 8 8.28 -7.00 18.45
C LYS A 8 8.10 -8.53 18.42
N HIS A 9 8.27 -9.21 17.29
CA HIS A 9 8.30 -10.68 17.24
C HIS A 9 9.60 -11.29 16.70
N LEU A 10 10.58 -10.51 16.26
CA LEU A 10 11.86 -11.08 15.87
C LEU A 10 12.73 -11.22 17.13
N THR A 11 12.66 -12.39 17.76
CA THR A 11 13.61 -12.75 18.82
C THR A 11 15.04 -12.62 18.26
N PRO A 12 16.06 -12.33 19.08
CA PRO A 12 17.44 -12.22 18.61
C PRO A 12 17.90 -13.45 17.78
N LYS A 13 17.42 -14.65 18.15
CA LYS A 13 17.62 -15.90 17.39
C LYS A 13 16.90 -15.91 16.04
N SER A 14 15.63 -15.49 15.98
CA SER A 14 14.87 -15.37 14.72
C SER A 14 15.48 -14.31 13.81
N ALA A 15 15.86 -13.17 14.39
CA ALA A 15 16.53 -12.08 13.70
C ALA A 15 17.91 -12.49 13.22
N GLU A 16 18.66 -13.37 13.89
CA GLU A 16 19.92 -13.91 13.39
C GLU A 16 19.69 -14.84 12.19
N VAL A 17 18.79 -15.82 12.30
CA VAL A 17 18.52 -16.80 11.24
C VAL A 17 17.94 -16.14 9.98
N GLU A 18 17.01 -15.19 10.12
CA GLU A 18 16.41 -14.46 8.99
C GLU A 18 17.33 -13.34 8.47
N SER A 19 18.11 -12.68 9.33
CA SER A 19 19.11 -11.71 8.87
C SER A 19 20.24 -12.36 8.10
N VAL A 20 20.59 -13.63 8.30
CA VAL A 20 21.69 -14.25 7.55
C VAL A 20 21.39 -14.29 6.05
N TYR A 21 20.15 -14.59 5.64
CA TYR A 21 19.76 -14.60 4.22
C TYR A 21 19.67 -13.18 3.66
N LEU A 22 18.96 -12.28 4.34
CA LEU A 22 18.85 -10.87 3.92
C LEU A 22 20.23 -10.21 3.87
N VAL A 23 21.05 -10.30 4.92
CA VAL A 23 22.40 -9.72 4.98
C VAL A 23 23.33 -10.34 3.94
N ARG A 24 23.18 -11.62 3.59
CA ARG A 24 23.96 -12.24 2.51
C ARG A 24 23.61 -11.63 1.16
N GLU A 25 22.33 -11.46 0.86
CA GLU A 25 21.88 -10.80 -0.36
C GLU A 25 22.34 -9.32 -0.39
N LEU A 26 22.17 -8.60 0.72
CA LEU A 26 22.63 -7.21 0.86
C LEU A 26 24.14 -7.07 0.63
N LYS A 27 24.95 -7.99 1.18
CA LYS A 27 26.41 -8.01 0.96
C LYS A 27 26.80 -8.27 -0.48
N GLN A 28 26.00 -9.07 -1.20
CA GLN A 28 26.24 -9.38 -2.61
C GLN A 28 25.85 -8.21 -3.52
N LYS A 29 24.66 -7.64 -3.30
CA LYS A 29 24.13 -6.53 -4.11
C LYS A 29 24.86 -5.21 -3.84
N THR A 30 25.17 -4.92 -2.57
CA THR A 30 25.88 -3.69 -2.16
C THR A 30 27.02 -4.03 -1.18
N PRO A 31 28.20 -4.43 -1.67
CA PRO A 31 29.33 -4.73 -0.81
C PRO A 31 29.80 -3.47 -0.06
N PHE A 32 30.32 -3.66 1.16
CA PHE A 32 30.94 -2.59 1.94
C PHE A 32 32.43 -2.42 1.55
N PRO A 33 32.98 -1.19 1.45
CA PRO A 33 32.29 0.10 1.64
C PRO A 33 31.27 0.37 0.55
N PHE A 34 30.16 1.01 0.92
CA PHE A 34 29.07 1.28 -0.02
C PHE A 34 29.52 2.27 -1.09
N ASP A 35 29.18 1.92 -2.33
CA ASP A 35 29.39 2.72 -3.53
C ASP A 35 28.03 3.23 -4.03
N SER A 36 27.97 4.50 -4.45
CA SER A 36 26.71 5.16 -4.81
C SER A 36 26.00 4.47 -5.97
N ASP A 37 26.72 3.98 -6.99
CA ASP A 37 26.09 3.39 -8.17
C ASP A 37 25.43 2.05 -7.82
N LYS A 38 26.09 1.22 -7.02
CA LYS A 38 25.53 -0.06 -6.55
C LYS A 38 24.35 0.11 -5.61
N VAL A 39 24.43 1.12 -4.73
CA VAL A 39 23.31 1.47 -3.84
C VAL A 39 22.13 1.96 -4.67
N GLN A 40 22.36 2.84 -5.65
CA GLN A 40 21.31 3.34 -6.54
C GLN A 40 20.63 2.19 -7.31
N GLU A 41 21.40 1.25 -7.85
CA GLU A 41 20.87 0.08 -8.55
C GLU A 41 19.96 -0.75 -7.64
N TYR A 42 20.44 -1.14 -6.46
CA TYR A 42 19.66 -1.96 -5.55
C TYR A 42 18.41 -1.24 -5.01
N PHE A 43 18.55 0.06 -4.70
CA PHE A 43 17.46 0.83 -4.12
C PHE A 43 16.40 1.28 -5.14
N SER A 44 16.68 1.13 -6.43
CA SER A 44 15.70 1.34 -7.51
C SER A 44 14.43 0.51 -7.30
N GLU A 45 14.55 -0.70 -6.71
CA GLU A 45 13.44 -1.61 -6.41
C GLU A 45 12.42 -1.01 -5.40
N PHE A 46 12.87 -0.11 -4.52
CA PHE A 46 12.02 0.54 -3.50
C PHE A 46 11.49 1.90 -3.95
N THR A 47 11.93 2.40 -5.12
CA THR A 47 11.67 3.77 -5.54
C THR A 47 10.19 3.97 -5.85
N LEU A 48 9.65 5.11 -5.42
CA LEU A 48 8.30 5.53 -5.75
C LEU A 48 8.34 6.43 -6.99
N SER A 49 7.35 6.27 -7.86
CA SER A 49 7.31 6.89 -9.19
C SER A 49 6.14 7.85 -9.33
N PRO A 50 6.18 8.80 -10.28
CA PRO A 50 5.02 9.67 -10.58
C PRO A 50 3.75 8.87 -10.90
N THR A 51 3.89 7.70 -11.53
CA THR A 51 2.78 6.78 -11.80
C THR A 51 2.07 6.30 -10.53
N ASP A 52 2.77 6.23 -9.38
CA ASP A 52 2.14 5.93 -8.09
C ASP A 52 1.11 7.03 -7.71
N ILE A 53 1.49 8.30 -7.85
CA ILE A 53 0.59 9.44 -7.56
C ILE A 53 -0.57 9.47 -8.55
N GLU A 54 -0.29 9.32 -9.85
CA GLU A 54 -1.32 9.36 -10.89
C GLU A 54 -2.43 8.33 -10.66
N MET A 55 -2.07 7.09 -10.29
CA MET A 55 -3.03 6.03 -10.00
C MET A 55 -3.86 6.32 -8.73
N ILE A 56 -3.25 6.93 -7.72
CA ILE A 56 -3.94 7.34 -6.48
C ILE A 56 -4.93 8.48 -6.77
N ASP A 57 -4.53 9.44 -7.59
CA ASP A 57 -5.35 10.59 -7.96
C ASP A 57 -6.57 10.16 -8.79
N GLN A 58 -6.38 9.25 -9.75
CA GLN A 58 -7.48 8.66 -10.51
C GLN A 58 -8.50 7.98 -9.60
N ALA A 59 -8.04 7.14 -8.66
CA ALA A 59 -8.93 6.48 -7.71
C ALA A 59 -9.67 7.49 -6.81
N THR A 60 -8.94 8.48 -6.28
CA THR A 60 -9.48 9.50 -5.37
C THR A 60 -10.61 10.30 -6.01
N VAL A 61 -10.50 10.65 -7.30
CA VAL A 61 -11.54 11.36 -8.05
C VAL A 61 -12.76 10.47 -8.33
N LEU A 62 -12.54 9.17 -8.57
CA LEU A 62 -13.61 8.24 -8.95
C LEU A 62 -14.44 7.73 -7.77
N VAL A 63 -13.87 7.60 -6.56
CA VAL A 63 -14.61 7.15 -5.37
C VAL A 63 -15.90 7.96 -5.14
N PRO A 64 -15.87 9.29 -4.98
CA PRO A 64 -17.09 10.07 -4.73
C PRO A 64 -18.07 10.03 -5.91
N LYS A 65 -17.58 10.00 -7.15
CA LYS A 65 -18.42 9.88 -8.35
C LYS A 65 -19.19 8.56 -8.34
N THR A 66 -18.50 7.47 -8.05
CA THR A 66 -19.08 6.11 -8.02
C THR A 66 -20.08 5.97 -6.88
N ILE A 67 -19.77 6.51 -5.70
CA ILE A 67 -20.72 6.56 -4.57
C ILE A 67 -22.00 7.30 -4.97
N ASN A 68 -21.88 8.44 -5.66
CA ASN A 68 -23.04 9.21 -6.09
C ASN A 68 -23.87 8.45 -7.13
N MET A 69 -23.25 7.75 -8.07
CA MET A 69 -23.95 6.86 -9.00
C MET A 69 -24.76 5.79 -8.26
N ILE A 70 -24.13 5.07 -7.32
CA ILE A 70 -24.81 4.03 -6.55
C ILE A 70 -25.95 4.61 -5.70
N LYS A 71 -25.78 5.82 -5.14
CA LYS A 71 -26.84 6.53 -4.43
C LYS A 71 -28.01 6.87 -5.35
N LEU A 72 -27.76 7.33 -6.57
CA LEU A 72 -28.83 7.60 -7.55
C LEU A 72 -29.62 6.33 -7.86
N VAL A 73 -28.94 5.21 -8.13
CA VAL A 73 -29.58 3.89 -8.30
C VAL A 73 -30.44 3.54 -7.09
N ALA A 74 -29.92 3.71 -5.88
CA ALA A 74 -30.65 3.42 -4.65
C ALA A 74 -31.90 4.30 -4.48
N THR A 75 -31.86 5.57 -4.89
CA THR A 75 -33.00 6.49 -4.79
C THR A 75 -34.13 6.18 -5.76
N GLN A 76 -33.85 5.52 -6.89
CA GLN A 76 -34.88 5.13 -7.86
C GLN A 76 -35.82 4.04 -7.31
N GLN A 77 -35.42 3.33 -6.25
CA GLN A 77 -36.19 2.24 -5.62
C GLN A 77 -36.70 1.18 -6.62
N ASN A 78 -35.93 0.96 -7.68
CA ASN A 78 -36.28 -0.02 -8.71
C ASN A 78 -36.07 -1.44 -8.17
N SER A 79 -37.09 -2.30 -8.30
CA SER A 79 -37.09 -3.67 -7.79
C SER A 79 -36.09 -4.61 -8.48
N ILE A 80 -35.50 -4.18 -9.60
CA ILE A 80 -34.41 -4.94 -10.26
C ILE A 80 -33.12 -4.93 -9.45
N HIS A 81 -32.94 -3.98 -8.53
CA HIS A 81 -31.74 -3.83 -7.72
C HIS A 81 -31.95 -4.39 -6.31
N GLU A 82 -30.87 -4.89 -5.72
CA GLU A 82 -30.87 -5.39 -4.36
C GLU A 82 -30.43 -4.27 -3.39
N PRO A 83 -31.34 -3.66 -2.60
CA PRO A 83 -31.03 -2.45 -1.83
C PRO A 83 -29.90 -2.66 -0.81
N ILE A 84 -29.83 -3.84 -0.19
CA ILE A 84 -28.78 -4.15 0.78
C ILE A 84 -27.39 -4.20 0.11
N ASN A 85 -27.32 -4.63 -1.14
CA ASN A 85 -26.06 -4.71 -1.89
C ASN A 85 -25.59 -3.33 -2.36
N LEU A 86 -26.52 -2.44 -2.75
CA LEU A 86 -26.22 -1.04 -3.02
C LEU A 86 -25.66 -0.35 -1.77
N GLN A 87 -26.29 -0.55 -0.61
CA GLN A 87 -25.82 0.02 0.65
C GLN A 87 -24.45 -0.51 1.05
N ARG A 88 -24.20 -1.82 0.90
CA ARG A 88 -22.88 -2.43 1.15
C ARG A 88 -21.80 -1.84 0.25
N ALA A 89 -22.06 -1.67 -1.04
CA ALA A 89 -21.12 -1.04 -1.96
C ALA A 89 -20.78 0.40 -1.55
N ILE A 90 -21.78 1.18 -1.14
CA ILE A 90 -21.56 2.54 -0.61
C ILE A 90 -20.68 2.52 0.63
N THR A 91 -20.97 1.63 1.60
CA THR A 91 -20.18 1.52 2.83
C THR A 91 -18.71 1.20 2.53
N LEU A 92 -18.43 0.17 1.71
CA LEU A 92 -17.06 -0.21 1.37
C LEU A 92 -16.31 0.92 0.65
N LEU A 93 -16.97 1.63 -0.28
CA LEU A 93 -16.34 2.75 -0.99
C LEU A 93 -16.05 3.96 -0.07
N ASN A 94 -16.86 4.18 0.97
CA ASN A 94 -16.64 5.27 1.92
C ASN A 94 -15.43 5.06 2.84
N GLU A 95 -14.89 3.84 2.94
CA GLU A 95 -13.68 3.57 3.74
C GLU A 95 -12.40 4.13 3.09
N MET A 96 -12.41 4.31 1.76
CA MET A 96 -11.21 4.59 0.97
C MET A 96 -10.69 6.05 1.00
N PRO A 97 -11.53 7.10 0.95
CA PRO A 97 -11.05 8.47 0.71
C PRO A 97 -10.01 8.99 1.70
N PRO A 98 -10.20 8.87 3.03
CA PRO A 98 -9.22 9.39 3.99
C PRO A 98 -7.85 8.70 3.86
N ALA A 99 -7.86 7.39 3.68
CA ALA A 99 -6.64 6.59 3.54
C ALA A 99 -5.92 6.93 2.23
N LEU A 100 -6.63 7.05 1.10
CA LEU A 100 -6.05 7.44 -0.19
C LEU A 100 -5.41 8.84 -0.14
N HIS A 101 -6.07 9.82 0.49
CA HIS A 101 -5.53 11.17 0.62
C HIS A 101 -4.23 11.20 1.43
N THR A 102 -4.24 10.50 2.57
CA THR A 102 -3.05 10.38 3.42
C THR A 102 -1.94 9.63 2.71
N ASN A 103 -2.24 8.56 1.96
CA ASN A 103 -1.24 7.84 1.16
C ASN A 103 -0.67 8.69 0.03
N ARG A 104 -1.48 9.51 -0.65
CA ARG A 104 -1.01 10.42 -1.70
C ARG A 104 0.06 11.36 -1.17
N ALA A 105 -0.24 12.06 -0.07
CA ALA A 105 0.68 12.99 0.57
C ALA A 105 1.98 12.30 1.01
N TYR A 106 1.89 11.02 1.40
CA TYR A 106 3.05 10.22 1.73
C TYR A 106 3.99 10.00 0.56
N VAL A 107 3.43 9.52 -0.54
CA VAL A 107 4.16 9.12 -1.73
C VAL A 107 4.86 10.37 -2.29
N GLU A 108 4.15 11.50 -2.30
CA GLU A 108 4.70 12.79 -2.72
C GLU A 108 5.89 13.22 -1.86
N ALA A 109 5.75 13.22 -0.54
CA ALA A 109 6.84 13.57 0.37
C ALA A 109 8.05 12.62 0.25
N THR A 110 7.79 11.33 0.05
CA THR A 110 8.83 10.30 -0.09
C THR A 110 9.57 10.43 -1.42
N MET A 111 8.84 10.72 -2.50
CA MET A 111 9.42 10.94 -3.82
C MET A 111 10.38 12.12 -3.83
N LEU A 112 10.03 13.23 -3.15
CA LEU A 112 10.95 14.37 -3.03
C LEU A 112 12.20 14.02 -2.21
N TRP A 113 12.05 13.19 -1.18
CA TRP A 113 13.18 12.77 -0.35
C TRP A 113 14.13 11.80 -1.07
N GLN A 114 13.60 10.91 -1.93
CA GLN A 114 14.41 9.83 -2.53
C GLN A 114 15.51 10.35 -3.48
N GLU A 115 15.38 11.57 -4.03
CA GLU A 115 16.38 12.20 -4.91
C GLU A 115 17.75 12.39 -4.24
N GLY A 116 17.77 12.65 -2.92
CA GLY A 116 19.00 12.82 -2.14
C GLY A 116 19.40 11.58 -1.35
N PHE A 117 18.56 10.54 -1.34
CA PHE A 117 18.65 9.47 -0.36
C PHE A 117 19.89 8.60 -0.54
N VAL A 118 20.31 8.29 -1.77
CA VAL A 118 21.50 7.45 -2.01
C VAL A 118 22.76 8.10 -1.45
N ASN A 119 22.93 9.41 -1.65
CA ASN A 119 24.06 10.15 -1.09
C ASN A 119 24.01 10.20 0.44
N GLU A 120 22.82 10.43 1.01
CA GLU A 120 22.60 10.38 2.46
C GLU A 120 22.93 9.01 3.04
N PHE A 121 22.48 7.93 2.38
CA PHE A 121 22.75 6.54 2.75
C PHE A 121 24.24 6.24 2.72
N VAL A 122 24.92 6.47 1.60
CA VAL A 122 26.35 6.17 1.45
C VAL A 122 27.17 6.94 2.48
N SER A 123 26.87 8.22 2.69
CA SER A 123 27.53 9.08 3.69
C SER A 123 27.35 8.55 5.11
N LEU A 124 26.11 8.21 5.51
CA LEU A 124 25.80 7.78 6.87
C LEU A 124 26.24 6.34 7.15
N PHE A 125 25.95 5.41 6.25
CA PHE A 125 26.18 3.99 6.50
C PHE A 125 27.66 3.60 6.42
N ASN A 126 28.49 4.32 5.66
CA ASN A 126 29.94 4.13 5.65
C ASN A 126 30.64 4.63 6.93
N THR A 127 30.00 5.50 7.73
CA THR A 127 30.57 5.98 8.99
C THR A 127 30.21 5.11 10.19
N LEU A 128 29.11 4.35 10.13
CA LEU A 128 28.63 3.53 11.25
C LEU A 128 29.70 2.63 11.89
N PRO A 129 30.54 1.89 11.13
CA PRO A 129 31.57 1.03 11.73
C PRO A 129 32.72 1.80 12.41
N LYS A 130 32.82 3.12 12.17
CA LYS A 130 33.93 3.97 12.62
C LYS A 130 33.60 4.76 13.89
N LEU A 131 32.35 4.71 14.36
CA LEU A 131 31.87 5.49 15.50
C LEU A 131 32.47 4.97 16.82
N ARG A 132 33.26 5.81 17.50
CA ARG A 132 33.95 5.45 18.75
C ARG A 132 33.31 6.12 19.95
N THR A 133 32.98 7.40 19.84
CA THR A 133 32.52 8.20 20.98
C THR A 133 31.01 8.09 21.22
N PRO A 134 30.53 8.31 22.46
CA PRO A 134 29.10 8.42 22.76
C PRO A 134 28.39 9.50 21.95
N GLU A 135 29.04 10.64 21.71
CA GLU A 135 28.52 11.78 20.97
C GLU A 135 28.31 11.45 19.49
N GLU A 136 29.31 10.83 18.84
CA GLU A 136 29.23 10.36 17.44
C GLU A 136 28.08 9.36 17.24
N LYS A 137 27.91 8.44 18.21
CA LYS A 137 26.82 7.46 18.21
C LYS A 137 25.46 8.14 18.37
N ARG A 138 25.37 9.18 19.21
CA ARG A 138 24.13 9.94 19.41
C ARG A 138 23.74 10.69 18.14
N GLU A 139 24.67 11.38 17.49
CA GLU A 139 24.40 12.11 16.25
C GLU A 139 23.96 11.17 15.12
N SER A 140 24.66 10.05 14.95
CA SER A 140 24.31 9.04 13.95
C SER A 140 22.93 8.44 14.21
N ASN A 141 22.57 8.19 15.47
CA ASN A 141 21.23 7.72 15.85
C ASN A 141 20.13 8.74 15.50
N ILE A 142 20.37 10.04 15.69
CA ILE A 142 19.41 11.08 15.31
C ILE A 142 19.14 11.04 13.81
N ARG A 143 20.21 10.92 13.00
CA ARG A 143 20.10 10.83 11.54
C ARG A 143 19.37 9.56 11.10
N LEU A 144 19.74 8.40 11.65
CA LEU A 144 19.06 7.13 11.37
C LEU A 144 17.57 7.21 11.72
N ASN A 145 17.23 7.70 12.92
CA ASN A 145 15.85 7.85 13.34
C ASN A 145 15.06 8.77 12.40
N SER A 146 15.67 9.85 11.90
CA SER A 146 15.01 10.72 10.92
C SER A 146 14.68 9.98 9.62
N ILE A 147 15.58 9.14 9.12
CA ILE A 147 15.34 8.30 7.93
C ILE A 147 14.18 7.33 8.20
N PHE A 148 14.22 6.59 9.31
CA PHE A 148 13.14 5.64 9.63
C PHE A 148 11.79 6.34 9.85
N GLN A 149 11.78 7.51 10.49
CA GLN A 149 10.56 8.29 10.69
C GLN A 149 9.94 8.75 9.37
N ARG A 150 10.75 9.05 8.36
CA ARG A 150 10.25 9.36 7.01
C ARG A 150 9.66 8.13 6.35
N VAL A 151 10.39 7.01 6.34
CA VAL A 151 9.97 5.75 5.70
C VAL A 151 8.78 5.08 6.40
N LEU A 152 8.61 5.28 7.71
CA LEU A 152 7.54 4.66 8.51
C LEU A 152 6.44 5.65 8.93
N ARG A 153 6.61 6.94 8.63
CA ARG A 153 5.65 8.02 8.89
C ARG A 153 5.36 8.31 10.36
N ASN A 154 6.16 7.77 11.28
CA ASN A 154 6.07 8.07 12.71
C ASN A 154 7.37 7.77 13.46
N ASP A 155 7.40 8.27 14.69
CA ASP A 155 8.45 8.08 15.69
C ASP A 155 8.37 6.73 16.43
N GLN A 156 7.30 5.96 16.23
CA GLN A 156 7.07 4.68 16.89
C GLN A 156 7.62 3.47 16.13
N PHE A 157 8.22 3.68 14.94
CA PHE A 157 8.70 2.61 14.06
C PHE A 157 7.61 1.59 13.69
N ALA A 158 6.37 2.04 13.55
CA ALA A 158 5.24 1.23 13.12
C ALA A 158 4.60 1.86 11.87
N PHE A 159 3.67 1.19 11.21
CA PHE A 159 2.68 1.88 10.37
C PHE A 159 1.38 1.98 11.15
N ARG A 160 0.75 3.16 11.15
CA ARG A 160 -0.59 3.33 11.71
C ARG A 160 -1.60 2.88 10.67
N PHE A 161 -2.30 1.78 10.93
CA PHE A 161 -3.21 1.16 9.97
C PHE A 161 -4.33 2.09 9.47
N HIS A 162 -4.72 3.09 10.27
CA HIS A 162 -5.70 4.12 9.91
C HIS A 162 -5.17 5.16 8.90
N ASP A 163 -3.86 5.35 8.85
CA ASP A 163 -3.21 6.40 8.05
C ASP A 163 -2.74 5.87 6.68
N ILE A 164 -2.96 4.58 6.41
CA ILE A 164 -2.50 3.90 5.21
C ILE A 164 -3.59 3.05 4.57
N ILE A 165 -3.44 2.85 3.26
CA ILE A 165 -4.07 1.71 2.62
C ILE A 165 -3.38 0.43 3.12
N ASN A 166 -4.20 -0.53 3.57
CA ASN A 166 -3.80 -1.78 4.21
C ASN A 166 -4.49 -2.95 3.50
N GLU A 167 -4.18 -4.17 3.94
CA GLU A 167 -4.68 -5.42 3.36
C GLU A 167 -6.20 -5.51 3.37
N ALA A 168 -6.86 -5.03 4.44
CA ALA A 168 -8.32 -5.05 4.52
C ALA A 168 -8.95 -4.17 3.42
N HIS A 169 -8.38 -3.00 3.16
CA HIS A 169 -8.86 -2.15 2.06
C HIS A 169 -8.70 -2.83 0.68
N VAL A 170 -7.58 -3.54 0.46
CA VAL A 170 -7.33 -4.31 -0.77
C VAL A 170 -8.34 -5.46 -0.91
N GLU A 171 -8.58 -6.20 0.16
CA GLU A 171 -9.55 -7.30 0.19
C GLU A 171 -10.97 -6.80 -0.04
N HIS A 172 -11.37 -5.72 0.64
CA HIS A 172 -12.71 -5.12 0.51
C HIS A 172 -12.99 -4.64 -0.92
N ILE A 173 -12.07 -3.90 -1.53
CA ILE A 173 -12.28 -3.41 -2.91
C ILE A 173 -12.16 -4.54 -3.94
N GLY A 174 -11.29 -5.52 -3.69
CA GLY A 174 -11.17 -6.72 -4.51
C GLY A 174 -12.46 -7.55 -4.51
N GLY A 175 -12.99 -7.82 -3.31
CA GLY A 175 -14.26 -8.53 -3.12
C GLY A 175 -15.46 -7.79 -3.72
N LEU A 176 -15.50 -6.45 -3.60
CA LEU A 176 -16.53 -5.65 -4.28
C LEU A 176 -16.42 -5.78 -5.81
N HIS A 177 -15.22 -5.61 -6.38
CA HIS A 177 -14.98 -5.75 -7.81
C HIS A 177 -15.40 -7.13 -8.34
N GLU A 178 -15.01 -8.21 -7.65
CA GLU A 178 -15.42 -9.57 -8.02
C GLU A 178 -16.93 -9.80 -7.92
N SER A 179 -17.57 -9.20 -6.91
CA SER A 179 -19.02 -9.30 -6.73
C SER A 179 -19.77 -8.56 -7.84
N LEU A 180 -19.29 -7.37 -8.23
CA LEU A 180 -19.86 -6.61 -9.35
C LEU A 180 -19.82 -7.40 -10.66
N ASN A 181 -18.71 -8.09 -10.96
CA ASN A 181 -18.61 -8.98 -12.13
C ASN A 181 -19.67 -10.10 -12.15
N LYS A 182 -20.21 -10.47 -10.98
CA LYS A 182 -21.25 -11.49 -10.81
C LYS A 182 -22.67 -10.91 -10.75
N GLY A 183 -22.82 -9.61 -10.99
CA GLY A 183 -24.12 -8.93 -10.99
C GLY A 183 -24.65 -8.63 -9.59
N PHE A 184 -23.77 -8.43 -8.61
CA PHE A 184 -24.12 -8.20 -7.20
C PHE A 184 -25.13 -7.07 -6.95
N LEU A 185 -25.20 -6.06 -7.83
CA LEU A 185 -26.16 -4.94 -7.68
C LEU A 185 -27.60 -5.32 -8.03
N PHE A 186 -27.81 -6.45 -8.71
CA PHE A 186 -29.11 -6.87 -9.18
C PHE A 186 -29.75 -7.89 -8.25
N HIS A 187 -31.06 -7.77 -8.08
CA HIS A 187 -31.85 -8.75 -7.37
C HIS A 187 -31.89 -10.06 -8.16
N ARG A 188 -31.70 -11.18 -7.46
CA ARG A 188 -31.83 -12.53 -8.01
C ARG A 188 -33.02 -13.22 -7.38
N THR A 189 -33.86 -13.82 -8.21
CA THR A 189 -35.01 -14.58 -7.72
C THR A 189 -34.53 -15.92 -7.13
N LEU A 190 -35.35 -16.50 -6.25
CA LEU A 190 -35.08 -17.84 -5.69
C LEU A 190 -34.92 -18.90 -6.78
N GLU A 191 -35.73 -18.82 -7.84
CA GLU A 191 -35.65 -19.74 -8.97
C GLU A 191 -34.32 -19.65 -9.71
N GLU A 192 -33.78 -18.44 -9.89
CA GLU A 192 -32.50 -18.19 -10.55
C GLU A 192 -31.32 -18.73 -9.72
N GLU A 193 -31.38 -18.53 -8.40
CA GLU A 193 -30.40 -19.10 -7.46
C GLU A 193 -30.45 -20.63 -7.45
N LEU A 194 -31.65 -21.23 -7.43
CA LEU A 194 -31.82 -22.69 -7.49
C LEU A 194 -31.30 -23.28 -8.80
N LYS A 195 -31.52 -22.60 -9.93
CA LYS A 195 -31.02 -23.01 -11.25
C LYS A 195 -29.55 -22.67 -11.48
N LYS A 196 -28.89 -21.94 -10.55
CA LYS A 196 -27.51 -21.48 -10.66
C LYS A 196 -27.23 -20.74 -11.98
N LEU A 197 -28.19 -19.90 -12.41
CA LEU A 197 -28.01 -19.14 -13.65
C LEU A 197 -26.85 -18.16 -13.48
N ASP A 198 -26.00 -18.08 -14.51
CA ASP A 198 -24.92 -17.12 -14.53
C ASP A 198 -25.43 -15.70 -14.79
N PHE A 199 -24.62 -14.71 -14.43
CA PHE A 199 -25.04 -13.33 -14.59
C PHE A 199 -25.20 -12.93 -16.07
N ALA A 200 -24.45 -13.56 -16.99
CA ALA A 200 -24.59 -13.32 -18.42
C ALA A 200 -26.01 -13.68 -18.92
N SER A 201 -26.57 -14.80 -18.46
CA SER A 201 -27.95 -15.17 -18.76
C SER A 201 -28.96 -14.19 -18.14
N LEU A 202 -28.68 -13.72 -16.92
CA LEU A 202 -29.53 -12.74 -16.24
C LEU A 202 -29.49 -11.36 -16.90
N LYS A 203 -28.37 -10.95 -17.52
CA LYS A 203 -28.26 -9.65 -18.22
C LYS A 203 -29.27 -9.51 -19.36
N LEU A 204 -29.61 -10.60 -20.05
CA LEU A 204 -30.50 -10.58 -21.23
C LEU A 204 -31.94 -10.13 -20.93
N ARG A 205 -32.39 -10.25 -19.68
CA ARG A 205 -33.74 -9.85 -19.24
C ARG A 205 -33.78 -8.49 -18.54
N LEU A 206 -32.62 -7.90 -18.26
CA LEU A 206 -32.52 -6.62 -17.56
C LEU A 206 -32.66 -5.45 -18.55
N PRO A 207 -33.23 -4.31 -18.12
CA PRO A 207 -33.25 -3.10 -18.95
C PRO A 207 -31.83 -2.69 -19.37
N PRO A 208 -31.57 -2.41 -20.66
CA PRO A 208 -30.23 -2.06 -21.14
C PRO A 208 -29.59 -0.88 -20.39
N GLU A 209 -30.39 0.13 -20.03
CA GLU A 209 -29.92 1.32 -19.30
C GLU A 209 -29.36 0.95 -17.91
N SER A 210 -30.05 0.08 -17.17
CA SER A 210 -29.59 -0.38 -15.84
C SER A 210 -28.34 -1.26 -15.93
N VAL A 211 -28.22 -2.06 -17.00
CA VAL A 211 -27.00 -2.85 -17.25
C VAL A 211 -25.82 -1.92 -17.55
N GLN A 212 -26.00 -0.90 -18.38
CA GLN A 212 -24.95 0.09 -18.69
C GLN A 212 -24.51 0.86 -17.45
N GLU A 213 -25.45 1.27 -16.59
CA GLU A 213 -25.13 1.96 -15.34
C GLU A 213 -24.29 1.08 -14.40
N ALA A 214 -24.66 -0.20 -14.25
CA ALA A 214 -23.90 -1.16 -13.45
C ALA A 214 -22.51 -1.44 -14.05
N ASP A 215 -22.39 -1.55 -15.38
CA ASP A 215 -21.12 -1.75 -16.06
C ASP A 215 -20.18 -0.54 -15.87
N LEU A 216 -20.71 0.69 -15.88
CA LEU A 216 -19.93 1.89 -15.58
C LEU A 216 -19.49 1.96 -14.10
N ILE A 217 -20.35 1.55 -13.17
CA ILE A 217 -19.98 1.42 -11.75
C ILE A 217 -18.84 0.40 -11.60
N GLN A 218 -18.96 -0.76 -12.26
CA GLN A 218 -17.95 -1.81 -12.25
C GLN A 218 -16.62 -1.33 -12.81
N GLU A 219 -16.63 -0.62 -13.95
CA GLU A 219 -15.42 -0.03 -14.54
C GLU A 219 -14.73 0.93 -13.57
N ASN A 220 -15.49 1.86 -12.98
CA ASN A 220 -14.96 2.80 -12.00
C ASN A 220 -14.35 2.09 -10.78
N VAL A 221 -15.05 1.08 -10.24
CA VAL A 221 -14.51 0.25 -9.13
C VAL A 221 -13.23 -0.48 -9.55
N GLY A 222 -13.13 -0.93 -10.80
CA GLY A 222 -11.90 -1.50 -11.35
C GLY A 222 -10.72 -0.52 -11.36
N VAL A 223 -10.96 0.76 -11.67
CA VAL A 223 -9.92 1.80 -11.57
C VAL A 223 -9.56 2.10 -10.12
N ILE A 224 -10.56 2.24 -9.25
CA ILE A 224 -10.38 2.49 -7.81
C ILE A 224 -9.52 1.38 -7.19
N ARG A 225 -9.84 0.12 -7.50
CA ARG A 225 -9.08 -1.05 -7.07
C ARG A 225 -7.60 -0.94 -7.44
N ARG A 226 -7.27 -0.59 -8.69
CA ARG A 226 -5.87 -0.42 -9.10
C ARG A 226 -5.15 0.66 -8.30
N GLY A 227 -5.81 1.78 -8.01
CA GLY A 227 -5.24 2.84 -7.17
C GLY A 227 -5.01 2.40 -5.72
N VAL A 228 -5.93 1.61 -5.15
CA VAL A 228 -5.80 1.00 -3.81
C VAL A 228 -4.65 -0.02 -3.77
N GLU A 229 -4.58 -0.94 -4.74
CA GLU A 229 -3.49 -1.91 -4.83
C GLU A 229 -2.13 -1.24 -5.03
N ARG A 230 -2.08 -0.18 -5.86
CA ARG A 230 -0.84 0.59 -6.08
C ARG A 230 -0.40 1.34 -4.82
N SER A 231 -1.36 1.94 -4.11
CA SER A 231 -1.14 2.55 -2.79
C SER A 231 -0.56 1.56 -1.78
N TYR A 232 -1.15 0.37 -1.70
CA TYR A 232 -0.66 -0.70 -0.83
C TYR A 232 0.77 -1.12 -1.23
N GLY A 233 1.04 -1.31 -2.53
CA GLY A 233 2.38 -1.63 -3.03
C GLY A 233 3.43 -0.56 -2.73
N ALA A 234 3.06 0.73 -2.76
CA ALA A 234 3.94 1.83 -2.32
C ALA A 234 4.28 1.72 -0.82
N ASN A 235 3.27 1.46 0.02
CA ASN A 235 3.47 1.26 1.46
C ASN A 235 4.40 0.07 1.74
N MET A 236 4.18 -1.07 1.06
CA MET A 236 5.00 -2.27 1.24
C MET A 236 6.44 -2.09 0.76
N ARG A 237 6.68 -1.33 -0.32
CA ARG A 237 8.05 -0.96 -0.71
C ARG A 237 8.78 -0.19 0.39
N MET A 238 8.07 0.70 1.09
CA MET A 238 8.64 1.47 2.20
C MET A 238 8.86 0.62 3.45
N VAL A 239 7.94 -0.29 3.77
CA VAL A 239 8.15 -1.32 4.81
C VAL A 239 9.43 -2.11 4.52
N ASN A 240 9.58 -2.61 3.28
CA ASN A 240 10.75 -3.39 2.88
C ASN A 240 12.04 -2.56 2.94
N LEU A 241 12.00 -1.30 2.52
CA LEU A 241 13.12 -0.38 2.65
C LEU A 241 13.54 -0.22 4.12
N ALA A 242 12.59 -0.04 5.04
CA ALA A 242 12.90 0.05 6.47
C ALA A 242 13.55 -1.25 7.00
N LEU A 243 13.07 -2.42 6.60
CA LEU A 243 13.67 -3.70 6.97
C LEU A 243 15.12 -3.84 6.46
N VAL A 244 15.35 -3.42 5.20
CA VAL A 244 16.68 -3.41 4.58
C VAL A 244 17.62 -2.46 5.33
N LEU A 245 17.18 -1.24 5.62
CA LEU A 245 17.94 -0.26 6.39
C LEU A 245 18.30 -0.79 7.78
N TYR A 246 17.34 -1.43 8.46
CA TYR A 246 17.56 -2.07 9.75
C TYR A 246 18.64 -3.14 9.68
N ALA A 247 18.58 -4.00 8.66
CA ALA A 247 19.56 -5.06 8.45
C ALA A 247 20.96 -4.51 8.20
N TYR A 248 21.10 -3.42 7.43
CA TYR A 248 22.39 -2.74 7.26
C TYR A 248 22.93 -2.19 8.58
N VAL A 249 22.12 -1.48 9.37
CA VAL A 249 22.58 -0.95 10.67
C VAL A 249 23.06 -2.09 11.56
N LYS A 250 22.28 -3.17 11.68
CA LYS A 250 22.66 -4.34 12.49
C LYS A 250 23.98 -4.95 11.99
N TRP A 251 24.11 -5.17 10.68
CA TRP A 251 25.33 -5.75 10.10
C TRP A 251 26.57 -4.90 10.37
N LEU A 252 26.48 -3.58 10.20
CA LEU A 252 27.62 -2.67 10.30
C LEU A 252 28.06 -2.40 11.74
N THR A 253 27.18 -2.66 12.70
CA THR A 253 27.41 -2.37 14.13
C THR A 253 27.73 -3.61 14.96
N THR A 254 27.52 -4.81 14.40
CA THR A 254 27.91 -6.10 15.02
C THR A 254 29.32 -6.53 14.61
N LYS A 255 30.01 -5.75 13.75
CA LYS A 255 31.44 -5.90 13.46
C LYS A 255 32.27 -5.16 14.51
#